data_AF-A0A0Q6QXR3-F1
#
_entry.id   AF-A0A0Q6QXR3-F1
#
_cell.length_a   1.000
_cell.length_b   1.000
_cell.length_c   1.000
_cell.angle_alpha   90.00
_cell.angle_beta   90.00
_cell.angle_gamma   90.00
#
_symmetry.space_group_name_H-M   'P 1'
#
loop_
_entity.id
_entity.type
_entity.pdbx_description
1 polymer ?
#
loop_
_entity_poly.entity_id
_entity_poly.type
_entity_poly.pdbx_seq_one_letter_code
_entity_poly.pdbx_strand_id
1 'polypeptide(L)'
;MAAMEQVQVDDIEKQMAKLRVALPVWGEEANDLVELAHNAERAAMQMDERTLQRMRRLLQTAAGWHDTLLYWEQQQAAPALSADIRVLRGSLDAMRTEVNAAASLFPGQET
;
A
#
# COMPACT_ATOMS: atom_id res chain seq x y z
N MET A 1 -13.95 -14.38 -23.79
CA MET A 1 -14.05 -13.68 -22.48
C MET A 1 -14.92 -12.47 -22.72
N ALA A 2 -15.91 -12.24 -21.85
CA ALA A 2 -16.79 -11.07 -21.94
C ALA A 2 -16.05 -9.85 -21.39
N ALA A 3 -16.24 -8.69 -22.03
CA ALA A 3 -15.78 -7.42 -21.48
C ALA A 3 -16.50 -7.15 -20.14
N MET A 4 -15.85 -6.43 -19.23
CA MET A 4 -16.46 -5.99 -17.97
C MET A 4 -17.76 -5.23 -18.23
N GLU A 5 -18.76 -5.50 -17.38
CA GLU A 5 -20.04 -4.81 -17.43
C GLU A 5 -19.89 -3.37 -16.93
N GLN A 6 -20.69 -2.44 -17.45
CA GLN A 6 -20.60 -1.01 -17.07
C GLN A 6 -20.81 -0.80 -15.56
N VAL A 7 -21.73 -1.54 -14.95
CA VAL A 7 -21.98 -1.47 -13.49
C VAL A 7 -20.72 -1.84 -12.70
N GLN A 8 -19.96 -2.82 -13.17
CA GLN A 8 -18.70 -3.22 -12.55
C GLN A 8 -17.61 -2.15 -12.72
N VAL A 9 -17.55 -1.50 -13.89
CA VAL A 9 -16.63 -0.39 -14.15
C VAL A 9 -16.91 0.77 -13.20
N ASP A 10 -18.18 1.17 -13.06
CA ASP A 10 -18.59 2.28 -12.19
C ASP A 10 -18.24 2.00 -10.72
N ASP A 11 -18.46 0.77 -10.25
CA ASP A 11 -18.09 0.36 -8.90
C ASP A 11 -16.58 0.40 -8.66
N ILE A 12 -15.78 -0.05 -9.63
CA ILE A 12 -14.32 -0.01 -9.55
C ILE A 12 -13.81 1.43 -9.52
N GLU A 13 -14.31 2.30 -10.40
CA GLU A 13 -13.92 3.71 -10.42
C GLU A 13 -14.24 4.40 -9.10
N LYS A 14 -15.38 4.07 -8.47
CA LYS A 14 -15.75 4.58 -7.15
C LYS A 14 -14.78 4.12 -6.04
N GLN A 15 -14.33 2.86 -6.07
CA GLN A 15 -13.35 2.38 -5.11
C GLN A 15 -11.96 2.97 -5.38
N MET A 16 -11.56 3.13 -6.64
CA MET A 16 -10.30 3.78 -7.02
C MET A 16 -10.28 5.26 -6.60
N ALA A 17 -11.41 5.95 -6.67
CA ALA A 17 -11.52 7.32 -6.15
C ALA A 17 -11.25 7.38 -4.64
N LYS A 18 -11.77 6.43 -3.85
CA LYS A 18 -11.45 6.35 -2.42
C LYS A 18 -9.97 6.06 -2.19
N LEU A 19 -9.39 5.14 -2.95
CA LEU A 19 -7.98 4.80 -2.84
C LEU A 19 -7.07 6.01 -3.16
N ARG A 20 -7.42 6.81 -4.18
CA ARG A 20 -6.71 8.05 -4.53
C ARG A 20 -6.70 9.07 -3.40
N VAL A 21 -7.77 9.13 -2.61
CA VAL A 21 -7.84 10.01 -1.42
C VAL A 21 -7.05 9.43 -0.25
N ALA A 22 -7.07 8.11 -0.07
CA ALA A 22 -6.38 7.45 1.04
C ALA A 22 -4.86 7.38 0.85
N LEU A 23 -4.38 7.19 -0.39
CA LEU A 23 -2.96 6.98 -0.69
C LEU A 23 -2.04 8.10 -0.17
N PRO A 24 -2.35 9.39 -0.34
CA PRO A 24 -1.52 10.45 0.23
C PRO A 24 -1.40 10.37 1.75
N VAL A 25 -2.51 10.09 2.45
CA VAL A 25 -2.53 9.93 3.92
C VAL A 25 -1.68 8.75 4.36
N TRP A 26 -1.75 7.64 3.64
CA TRP A 26 -0.91 6.47 3.88
C TRP A 26 0.57 6.72 3.55
N GLY A 27 0.85 7.54 2.54
CA GLY A 27 2.21 7.95 2.20
C GLY A 27 2.85 8.81 3.30
N GLU A 28 2.09 9.75 3.87
CA GLU A 28 2.54 10.52 5.04
C GLU A 28 2.79 9.60 6.25
N GLU A 29 1.85 8.69 6.54
CA GLU A 29 2.04 7.71 7.62
C GLU A 29 3.25 6.79 7.37
N ALA A 30 3.47 6.35 6.12
CA ALA A 30 4.64 5.56 5.74
C ALA A 30 5.94 6.32 6.01
N ASN A 31 6.02 7.58 5.58
CA ASN A 31 7.21 8.41 5.79
C ASN A 31 7.50 8.59 7.28
N ASP A 32 6.49 8.93 8.08
CA ASP A 32 6.64 9.07 9.53
C ASP A 32 7.17 7.80 10.19
N LEU A 33 6.62 6.64 9.81
CA LEU A 33 7.04 5.35 10.35
C LEU A 33 8.49 5.01 9.93
N VAL A 34 8.86 5.25 8.67
CA VAL A 34 10.22 5.05 8.14
C VAL A 34 11.22 5.94 8.87
N GLU A 35 10.89 7.21 9.10
CA GLU A 35 11.74 8.14 9.84
C GLU A 35 11.92 7.71 11.30
N LEU A 36 10.85 7.28 11.97
CA LEU A 36 10.94 6.73 13.33
C LEU A 36 11.86 5.52 13.41
N ALA A 37 11.77 4.61 12.43
CA ALA A 37 12.63 3.44 12.33
C ALA A 37 14.11 3.80 12.24
N HIS A 38 14.44 4.69 11.31
CA HIS A 38 15.81 5.14 11.11
C HIS A 38 16.34 5.93 12.30
N ASN A 39 15.50 6.73 12.97
CA ASN A 39 15.88 7.42 14.20
C ASN A 39 16.21 6.43 15.33
N ALA A 40 15.38 5.40 15.52
CA ALA A 40 15.62 4.37 16.53
C ALA A 40 16.90 3.56 16.23
N GLU A 41 17.10 3.17 14.97
CA GLU A 41 18.31 2.44 14.54
C GLU A 41 19.58 3.26 14.77
N ARG A 42 19.60 4.54 14.37
CA ARG A 42 20.74 5.45 14.63
C ARG A 42 21.03 5.67 16.11
N ALA A 43 19.98 5.64 16.94
CA ALA A 43 20.11 5.78 18.39
C ALA A 43 20.45 4.45 19.10
N ALA A 44 20.59 3.34 18.36
CA ALA A 44 20.72 1.99 18.90
C ALA A 44 19.59 1.63 19.89
N MET A 45 18.39 2.16 19.65
CA MET A 45 17.20 1.91 20.45
C MET A 45 16.32 0.84 19.80
N GLN A 46 15.58 0.14 20.63
CA GLN A 46 14.50 -0.74 20.18
C GLN A 46 13.34 0.10 19.62
N MET A 47 12.64 -0.42 18.62
CA MET A 47 11.39 0.17 18.17
C MET A 47 10.28 -0.16 19.16
N ASP A 48 9.37 0.79 19.35
CA ASP A 48 8.12 0.55 20.06
C ASP A 48 7.22 -0.43 19.29
N GLU A 49 6.68 -1.42 19.99
CA GLU A 49 5.89 -2.50 19.39
C GLU A 49 4.62 -1.97 18.70
N ARG A 50 4.00 -0.89 19.22
CA ARG A 50 2.86 -0.27 18.56
C ARG A 50 3.26 0.33 17.21
N THR A 51 4.46 0.88 17.08
CA THR A 51 4.99 1.39 15.80
C THR A 51 5.20 0.25 14.81
N LEU A 52 5.79 -0.88 15.24
CA LEU A 52 5.91 -2.08 14.40
C LEU A 52 4.55 -2.64 13.97
N GLN A 53 3.56 -2.64 14.85
CA GLN A 53 2.19 -3.03 14.51
C GLN A 53 1.54 -2.09 13.48
N ARG A 54 1.80 -0.78 13.56
CA ARG A 54 1.31 0.19 12.56
C ARG A 54 1.93 -0.07 11.20
N MET A 55 3.24 -0.29 11.13
CA MET A 55 3.92 -0.68 9.89
C MET A 55 3.31 -1.96 9.29
N ARG A 56 3.14 -3.00 10.10
CA ARG A 56 2.53 -4.26 9.65
C ARG A 56 1.12 -4.07 9.10
N ARG A 57 0.29 -3.29 9.80
CA ARG A 57 -1.08 -2.97 9.34
C ARG A 57 -1.07 -2.21 8.02
N LEU A 58 -0.18 -1.24 7.86
CA LEU A 58 -0.04 -0.47 6.62
C LEU A 58 0.39 -1.38 5.46
N LEU A 59 1.39 -2.24 5.68
CA LEU A 59 1.86 -3.22 4.68
C LEU A 59 0.75 -4.20 4.27
N GLN A 60 -0.01 -4.73 5.22
CA GLN A 60 -1.15 -5.63 4.95
C GLN A 60 -2.26 -4.92 4.16
N THR A 61 -2.59 -3.69 4.55
CA THR A 61 -3.61 -2.88 3.86
C THR A 61 -3.18 -2.58 2.43
N ALA A 62 -1.93 -2.19 2.22
CA ALA A 62 -1.39 -1.91 0.90
C ALA A 62 -1.33 -3.16 0.03
N ALA A 63 -0.96 -4.33 0.59
CA ALA A 63 -0.97 -5.60 -0.12
C ALA A 63 -2.39 -6.00 -0.57
N GLY A 64 -3.39 -5.89 0.31
CA GLY A 64 -4.77 -6.21 -0.05
C GLY A 64 -5.31 -5.33 -1.18
N TRP A 65 -4.97 -4.03 -1.18
CA TRP A 65 -5.32 -3.14 -2.27
C TRP A 65 -4.56 -3.44 -3.56
N HIS A 66 -3.26 -3.74 -3.47
CA HIS A 66 -2.47 -4.13 -4.62
C HIS A 66 -3.08 -5.37 -5.33
N ASP A 67 -3.46 -6.39 -4.56
CA ASP A 67 -4.04 -7.63 -5.10
C ASP A 67 -5.43 -7.39 -5.69
N THR A 68 -6.25 -6.55 -5.05
CA THR A 68 -7.55 -6.13 -5.57
C THR A 68 -7.41 -5.41 -6.92
N LEU A 69 -6.45 -4.50 -7.02
CA LEU A 69 -6.15 -3.77 -8.25
C LEU A 69 -5.66 -4.70 -9.36
N LEU A 70 -4.76 -5.64 -9.04
CA LEU A 70 -4.28 -6.64 -10.00
C LEU A 70 -5.43 -7.51 -10.51
N TYR A 71 -6.34 -7.92 -9.62
CA TYR A 71 -7.53 -8.68 -9.99
C TYR A 71 -8.43 -7.91 -10.96
N TRP A 72 -8.63 -6.60 -10.76
CA TRP A 72 -9.40 -5.78 -11.71
C TRP A 72 -8.69 -5.59 -13.05
N GLU A 73 -7.36 -5.41 -13.03
CA GLU A 73 -6.57 -5.31 -14.26
C GLU A 73 -6.72 -6.56 -15.16
N GLN A 74 -6.76 -7.75 -14.54
CA GLN A 74 -6.86 -9.03 -15.25
C GLN A 74 -8.23 -9.28 -15.91
N GLN A 75 -9.26 -8.50 -15.57
CA GLN A 75 -10.63 -8.68 -16.08
C GLN A 75 -10.89 -8.00 -17.43
N GLN A 76 -9.86 -7.74 -18.24
CA GLN A 76 -9.98 -7.03 -19.52
C GLN A 76 -10.54 -5.61 -19.36
N ALA A 77 -10.11 -4.91 -18.30
CA ALA A 77 -10.41 -3.51 -18.08
C ALA A 77 -10.05 -2.67 -19.33
N ALA A 78 -10.86 -1.64 -19.62
CA ALA A 78 -10.56 -0.70 -20.69
C ALA A 78 -9.15 -0.11 -20.53
N PRO A 79 -8.42 0.22 -21.61
CA PRO A 79 -7.03 0.66 -21.53
C PRO A 79 -6.78 1.83 -20.56
N ALA A 80 -7.70 2.79 -20.49
CA ALA A 80 -7.61 3.92 -19.55
C ALA A 80 -7.70 3.47 -18.08
N LEU A 81 -8.68 2.63 -17.76
CA LEU A 81 -8.85 2.06 -16.41
C LEU A 81 -7.64 1.20 -16.00
N SER A 82 -7.12 0.39 -16.94
CA SER A 82 -5.93 -0.42 -16.71
C SER A 82 -4.69 0.45 -16.43
N ALA A 83 -4.52 1.56 -17.15
CA ALA A 83 -3.41 2.49 -16.90
C ALA A 83 -3.50 3.12 -15.50
N ASP A 84 -4.68 3.58 -15.10
CA ASP A 84 -4.91 4.13 -13.77
C ASP A 84 -4.64 3.09 -12.65
N ILE A 85 -5.09 1.85 -12.85
CA ILE A 85 -4.82 0.74 -11.93
C ILE A 85 -3.31 0.55 -11.75
N ARG A 86 -2.54 0.53 -12.84
CA ARG A 86 -1.08 0.37 -12.79
C ARG A 86 -0.39 1.48 -12.01
N VAL A 87 -0.83 2.73 -12.19
CA VAL A 87 -0.30 3.87 -11.44
C VAL A 87 -0.51 3.67 -9.95
N LEU A 88 -1.74 3.34 -9.52
CA LEU A 88 -2.05 3.12 -8.10
C LEU A 88 -1.27 1.94 -7.52
N ARG A 89 -1.12 0.84 -8.28
CA ARG A 89 -0.30 -0.31 -7.87
C ARG A 89 1.16 0.07 -7.69
N GLY A 90 1.74 0.83 -8.61
CA GLY A 90 3.11 1.31 -8.51
C GLY A 90 3.34 2.14 -7.25
N SER A 91 2.40 3.03 -6.89
CA SER A 91 2.47 3.80 -5.65
C SER A 91 2.41 2.91 -4.40
N LEU A 92 1.53 1.91 -4.39
CA LEU A 92 1.44 0.95 -3.28
C LEU A 92 2.72 0.13 -3.12
N ASP A 93 3.32 -0.33 -4.22
CA ASP A 93 4.54 -1.12 -4.19
C ASP A 93 5.76 -0.31 -3.73
N ALA A 94 5.87 0.95 -4.15
CA ALA A 94 6.90 1.87 -3.66
C ALA A 94 6.80 2.05 -2.14
N MET A 95 5.61 2.41 -1.64
CA MET A 95 5.35 2.58 -0.21
C MET A 95 5.65 1.29 0.57
N ARG A 96 5.21 0.14 0.07
CA ARG A 96 5.47 -1.17 0.70
C ARG A 96 6.96 -1.46 0.78
N THR A 97 7.71 -1.14 -0.27
CA THR A 97 9.16 -1.39 -0.32
C THR A 97 9.88 -0.59 0.78
N GLU A 98 9.56 0.69 0.91
CA GLU A 98 10.16 1.57 1.92
C GLU A 98 9.80 1.15 3.34
N VAL A 99 8.51 0.93 3.62
CA VAL A 99 8.04 0.53 4.96
C VAL A 99 8.59 -0.85 5.34
N ASN A 100 8.66 -1.79 4.40
CA ASN A 100 9.21 -3.12 4.66
C ASN A 100 10.72 -3.08 4.93
N ALA A 101 11.47 -2.24 4.21
CA ALA A 101 12.89 -2.03 4.47
C ALA A 101 13.13 -1.43 5.88
N ALA A 102 12.32 -0.45 6.28
CA ALA A 102 12.37 0.13 7.61
C ALA A 102 12.01 -0.88 8.72
N ALA A 103 10.96 -1.68 8.52
CA ALA A 103 10.56 -2.72 9.48
C ALA A 103 11.66 -3.79 9.64
N SER A 104 12.37 -4.13 8.56
CA SER A 104 13.43 -5.14 8.55
C SER A 104 14.67 -4.74 9.37
N LEU A 105 14.77 -3.49 9.84
CA LEU A 105 15.79 -3.07 10.79
C LEU A 105 15.58 -3.69 12.18
N PHE A 106 14.38 -4.18 12.49
CA PHE A 106 13.99 -4.69 13.82
C PHE A 106 13.43 -6.13 13.78
N PRO A 107 14.14 -7.13 13.22
CA PRO A 107 13.62 -8.47 12.97
C PRO A 107 13.39 -9.32 14.24
N GLY A 108 13.99 -8.93 15.36
CA GLY A 108 13.91 -9.66 16.64
C GLY A 108 12.77 -9.22 17.56
N GLN A 109 11.98 -8.22 17.15
CA GLN A 109 10.93 -7.63 17.98
C GLN A 109 9.52 -8.10 17.59
N GLU A 110 9.40 -9.12 16.73
CA GLU A 110 8.14 -9.60 16.17
C GLU A 110 7.31 -10.51 17.11
N THR A 111 7.68 -10.64 18.39
CA THR A 111 7.03 -11.52 19.37
C THR A 111 5.69 -11.00 19.89
#